data_AF-R9M9X1-F1
#
_entry.id   AF-R9M9X1-F1
#
_cell.length_a   1.000
_cell.length_b   1.000
_cell.length_c   1.000
_cell.angle_alpha   90.00
_cell.angle_beta   90.00
_cell.angle_gamma   90.00
#
_symmetry.space_group_name_H-M   'P 1'
#
loop_
_entity.id
_entity.type
_entity.pdbx_description
1 polymer ?
#
loop_
_entity_poly.entity_id
_entity_poly.type
_entity_poly.pdbx_seq_one_letter_code
_entity_poly.pdbx_strand_id
1 'polypeptide(L)'
;MEKHSIIIPKNDSSERWIEALEEFISMTEPEWLQGMKGASAKTITAIKKCYDLNGDGKRLPVDYEIFLRRWGGNSYVSFPDKPISIAYYSADNMLHKDCLLCDSSNNLYLTIGSQDIDNSEQLSFSFLPSDDISLILIRPYHNDIKMADSFRQYLCCQAFLAFGWKQFPCQLAYELEFHMHKPPYNLSPEAKVWNDSNLSDKDLEELGFKIQVEKIQSILLKHGYQEAWFSTPLDQVWLGINSFCSISRDFDPNDMFDTVLGQICAYDLGSIQKVIEDFSLIGYKCIDYKKWRSY
;
A
#
# COMPACT_ATOMS: atom_id res chain seq x y z
N MET A 1 -7.15 31.70 -3.47
CA MET A 1 -6.72 30.38 -3.95
C MET A 1 -7.89 29.74 -4.66
N GLU A 2 -7.72 29.39 -5.92
CA GLU A 2 -8.69 28.58 -6.67
C GLU A 2 -8.69 27.16 -6.09
N LYS A 3 -9.89 26.62 -5.81
CA LYS A 3 -10.04 25.28 -5.24
C LYS A 3 -10.14 24.29 -6.39
N HIS A 4 -9.18 23.38 -6.47
CA HIS A 4 -9.18 22.31 -7.44
C HIS A 4 -9.78 21.06 -6.79
N SER A 5 -10.65 20.36 -7.52
CA SER A 5 -11.20 19.09 -7.03
C SER A 5 -10.17 17.98 -7.27
N ILE A 6 -9.62 17.42 -6.20
CA ILE A 6 -8.78 16.21 -6.29
C ILE A 6 -9.67 15.04 -6.70
N ILE A 7 -9.29 14.35 -7.77
CA ILE A 7 -9.97 13.15 -8.24
C ILE A 7 -9.46 11.99 -7.40
N ILE A 8 -10.37 11.26 -6.77
CA ILE A 8 -10.08 10.10 -5.92
C ILE A 8 -10.97 8.92 -6.32
N PRO A 9 -10.57 7.67 -6.05
CA PRO A 9 -11.47 6.52 -6.12
C PRO A 9 -12.73 6.75 -5.27
N LYS A 10 -13.91 6.56 -5.87
CA LYS A 10 -15.18 6.67 -5.14
C LYS A 10 -15.32 5.51 -4.15
N ASN A 11 -15.86 5.79 -2.97
CA ASN A 11 -16.22 4.74 -2.01
C ASN A 11 -17.52 4.06 -2.43
N ASP A 12 -17.44 3.20 -3.44
CA ASP A 12 -18.55 2.36 -3.88
C ASP A 12 -18.41 0.98 -3.24
N SER A 13 -19.36 0.58 -2.39
CA SER A 13 -19.37 -0.72 -1.70
C SER A 13 -20.16 -1.79 -2.45
N SER A 14 -20.65 -1.49 -3.64
CA SER A 14 -21.33 -2.46 -4.52
C SER A 14 -20.33 -3.25 -5.36
N GLU A 15 -20.83 -4.19 -6.15
CA GLU A 15 -20.02 -4.94 -7.12
C GLU A 15 -19.39 -4.04 -8.22
N ARG A 16 -19.80 -2.76 -8.31
CA ARG A 16 -19.29 -1.79 -9.28
C ARG A 16 -18.05 -1.02 -8.79
N TRP A 17 -17.52 -1.34 -7.61
CA TRP A 17 -16.36 -0.62 -7.05
C TRP A 17 -15.15 -0.58 -8.00
N ILE A 18 -14.95 -1.65 -8.77
CA ILE A 18 -13.85 -1.73 -9.73
C ILE A 18 -14.09 -0.84 -10.95
N GLU A 19 -15.34 -0.63 -11.37
CA GLU A 19 -15.69 0.35 -12.41
C GLU A 19 -15.41 1.77 -11.90
N ALA A 20 -15.76 2.06 -10.64
CA ALA A 20 -15.44 3.34 -10.02
C ALA A 20 -13.92 3.57 -9.87
N LEU A 21 -13.15 2.50 -9.64
CA LEU A 21 -11.69 2.56 -9.66
C LEU A 21 -11.15 2.78 -11.08
N GLU A 22 -11.70 2.11 -12.09
CA GLU A 22 -11.36 2.32 -13.50
C GLU A 22 -11.68 3.75 -13.96
N GLU A 23 -12.78 4.35 -13.50
CA GLU A 23 -13.10 5.76 -13.74
C GLU A 23 -11.96 6.67 -13.22
N PHE A 24 -11.52 6.47 -11.97
CA PHE A 24 -10.37 7.21 -11.42
C PHE A 24 -9.10 7.02 -12.25
N ILE A 25 -8.75 5.78 -12.61
CA ILE A 25 -7.55 5.48 -13.40
C ILE A 25 -7.68 6.10 -14.79
N SER A 26 -8.84 6.05 -15.43
CA SER A 26 -9.04 6.64 -16.77
C SER A 26 -8.82 8.15 -16.81
N MET A 27 -9.07 8.83 -15.70
CA MET A 27 -8.86 10.28 -15.59
C MET A 27 -7.41 10.66 -15.29
N THR A 28 -6.59 9.72 -14.79
CA THR A 28 -5.23 10.01 -14.29
C THR A 28 -4.13 9.29 -15.08
N GLU A 29 -4.40 8.08 -15.55
CA GLU A 29 -3.53 7.23 -16.36
C GLU A 29 -4.34 6.30 -17.29
N PRO A 30 -4.96 6.83 -18.37
CA PRO A 30 -5.82 6.03 -19.24
C PRO A 30 -5.07 4.92 -20.00
N GLU A 31 -3.78 5.10 -20.29
CA GLU A 31 -2.98 4.13 -21.03
C GLU A 31 -2.79 2.82 -20.24
N TRP A 32 -2.74 2.88 -18.91
CA TRP A 32 -2.59 1.70 -18.05
C TRP A 32 -3.75 0.71 -18.20
N LEU A 33 -4.97 1.20 -18.49
CA LEU A 33 -6.15 0.36 -18.67
C LEU A 33 -6.23 -0.32 -20.05
N GLN A 34 -5.55 0.20 -21.08
CA GLN A 34 -5.73 -0.26 -22.46
C GLN A 34 -5.32 -1.72 -22.70
N GLY A 35 -4.46 -2.27 -21.84
CA GLY A 35 -4.00 -3.65 -21.89
C GLY A 35 -4.77 -4.64 -21.00
N MET A 36 -5.68 -4.15 -20.14
CA MET A 36 -6.24 -4.98 -19.07
C MET A 36 -7.30 -5.96 -19.58
N LYS A 37 -7.21 -7.23 -19.12
CA LYS A 37 -8.11 -8.32 -19.51
C LYS A 37 -8.63 -9.07 -18.30
N GLY A 38 -9.91 -9.41 -18.35
CA GLY A 38 -10.57 -10.26 -17.38
C GLY A 38 -10.31 -11.75 -17.60
N ALA A 39 -10.32 -12.53 -16.53
CA ALA A 39 -10.31 -13.97 -16.59
C ALA A 39 -11.67 -14.51 -17.06
N SER A 40 -11.67 -15.66 -17.74
CA SER A 40 -12.92 -16.28 -18.20
C SER A 40 -13.75 -16.82 -17.04
N ALA A 41 -15.08 -16.85 -17.20
CA ALA A 41 -15.97 -17.44 -16.19
C ALA A 41 -15.63 -18.92 -15.88
N LYS A 42 -15.17 -19.67 -16.89
CA LYS A 42 -14.72 -21.05 -16.73
C LYS A 42 -13.48 -21.13 -15.82
N THR A 43 -12.51 -20.25 -16.04
CA THR A 43 -11.28 -20.15 -15.22
C THR A 43 -11.63 -19.80 -13.78
N ILE A 44 -12.47 -18.80 -13.56
CA ILE A 44 -12.90 -18.40 -12.21
C ILE A 44 -13.64 -19.52 -11.49
N THR A 45 -14.51 -20.25 -12.20
CA THR A 45 -15.19 -21.42 -11.64
C THR A 45 -14.20 -22.52 -11.23
N ALA A 46 -13.13 -22.72 -11.99
CA ALA A 46 -12.08 -23.67 -11.64
C ALA A 46 -11.31 -23.22 -10.38
N ILE A 47 -10.93 -21.93 -10.28
CA ILE A 47 -10.28 -21.36 -9.10
C ILE A 47 -11.14 -21.56 -7.86
N LYS A 48 -12.43 -21.23 -7.95
CA LYS A 48 -13.36 -21.41 -6.83
C LYS A 48 -13.41 -22.86 -6.35
N LYS A 49 -13.36 -23.84 -7.27
CA LYS A 49 -13.31 -25.27 -6.92
C LYS A 49 -11.97 -25.68 -6.30
N CYS A 50 -10.85 -25.19 -6.81
CA CYS A 50 -9.52 -25.48 -6.26
C CYS A 50 -9.39 -25.03 -4.81
N TYR A 51 -10.03 -23.91 -4.46
CA TYR A 51 -9.94 -23.30 -3.14
C TYR A 51 -11.18 -23.52 -2.26
N ASP A 52 -12.08 -24.43 -2.66
CA ASP A 52 -13.24 -24.88 -1.90
C ASP A 52 -12.84 -26.00 -0.92
N LEU A 53 -12.08 -25.64 0.11
CA LEU A 53 -11.43 -26.58 1.03
C LEU A 53 -12.39 -27.46 1.85
N ASN A 54 -13.66 -27.05 2.00
CA ASN A 54 -14.65 -27.76 2.82
C ASN A 54 -15.90 -28.20 2.04
N GLY A 55 -15.96 -27.95 0.72
CA GLY A 55 -17.13 -28.26 -0.12
C GLY A 55 -18.37 -27.42 0.20
N ASP A 56 -18.21 -26.30 0.91
CA ASP A 56 -19.27 -25.36 1.26
C ASP A 56 -19.36 -24.16 0.29
N GLY A 57 -18.47 -24.11 -0.71
CA GLY A 57 -18.50 -23.14 -1.80
C GLY A 57 -18.07 -21.72 -1.40
N LYS A 58 -17.56 -21.53 -0.18
CA LYS A 58 -17.06 -20.23 0.29
C LYS A 58 -15.54 -20.28 0.34
N ARG A 59 -14.88 -19.28 -0.27
CA ARG A 59 -13.66 -18.61 0.25
C ARG A 59 -12.88 -17.77 -0.75
N LEU A 60 -13.29 -17.66 -2.03
CA LEU A 60 -12.77 -16.56 -2.85
C LEU A 60 -13.48 -15.25 -2.42
N PRO A 61 -12.79 -14.25 -1.87
CA PRO A 61 -13.44 -13.02 -1.45
C PRO A 61 -14.11 -12.34 -2.65
N VAL A 62 -15.31 -11.78 -2.45
CA VAL A 62 -16.13 -11.20 -3.52
C VAL A 62 -15.34 -10.13 -4.29
N ASP A 63 -14.63 -9.25 -3.58
CA ASP A 63 -13.79 -8.22 -4.19
C ASP A 63 -12.69 -8.82 -5.07
N TYR A 64 -12.07 -9.93 -4.64
CA TYR A 64 -11.05 -10.58 -5.45
C TYR A 64 -11.64 -11.31 -6.66
N GLU A 65 -12.83 -11.90 -6.54
CA GLU A 65 -13.55 -12.46 -7.70
C GLU A 65 -13.86 -11.38 -8.73
N ILE A 66 -14.32 -10.21 -8.29
CA ILE A 66 -14.58 -9.04 -9.16
C ILE A 66 -13.28 -8.61 -9.86
N PHE A 67 -12.17 -8.52 -9.12
CA PHE A 67 -10.86 -8.23 -9.71
C PHE A 67 -10.44 -9.26 -10.76
N LEU A 68 -10.61 -10.56 -10.50
CA LEU A 68 -10.28 -11.59 -11.48
C LEU A 68 -11.10 -11.46 -12.76
N ARG A 69 -12.41 -11.16 -12.63
CA ARG A 69 -13.32 -10.93 -13.78
C ARG A 69 -12.93 -9.72 -14.62
N ARG A 70 -12.32 -8.69 -14.03
CA ARG A 70 -11.96 -7.45 -14.75
C ARG A 70 -10.53 -7.45 -15.24
N TRP A 71 -9.57 -7.83 -14.39
CA TRP A 71 -8.12 -7.65 -14.64
C TRP A 71 -7.29 -8.93 -14.49
N GLY A 72 -7.86 -10.01 -13.92
CA GLY A 72 -7.10 -11.25 -13.62
C GLY A 72 -6.78 -12.15 -14.81
N GLY A 73 -7.14 -11.77 -16.04
CA GLY A 73 -6.77 -12.47 -17.27
C GLY A 73 -5.41 -12.07 -17.83
N ASN A 74 -4.77 -11.05 -17.25
CA ASN A 74 -3.39 -10.68 -17.57
C ASN A 74 -2.41 -11.60 -16.87
N SER A 75 -1.20 -11.76 -17.42
CA SER A 75 -0.14 -12.60 -16.80
C SER A 75 0.27 -12.11 -15.41
N TYR A 76 0.23 -10.81 -15.17
CA TYR A 76 0.39 -10.15 -13.88
C TYR A 76 -0.30 -8.79 -13.92
N VAL A 77 -0.75 -8.31 -12.76
CA VAL A 77 -1.15 -6.92 -12.57
C VAL A 77 -0.18 -6.32 -11.56
N SER A 78 0.35 -5.14 -11.83
CA SER A 78 1.13 -4.38 -10.87
C SER A 78 0.88 -2.89 -11.05
N PHE A 79 0.99 -2.17 -9.94
CA PHE A 79 0.96 -0.71 -9.96
C PHE A 79 2.41 -0.22 -9.86
N PRO A 80 2.83 0.67 -10.76
CA PRO A 80 4.20 1.12 -10.78
C PRO A 80 4.51 2.02 -9.58
N ASP A 81 5.80 2.15 -9.29
CA ASP A 81 6.37 3.25 -8.53
C ASP A 81 5.97 3.38 -7.05
N LYS A 82 6.02 2.26 -6.35
CA LYS A 82 5.84 2.20 -4.91
C LYS A 82 7.06 1.61 -4.24
N PRO A 83 7.29 1.93 -2.95
CA PRO A 83 8.29 1.24 -2.16
C PRO A 83 8.02 -0.27 -2.15
N ILE A 84 6.76 -0.66 -1.91
CA ILE A 84 6.33 -2.06 -1.94
C ILE A 84 5.52 -2.31 -3.21
N SER A 85 6.18 -2.88 -4.21
CA SER A 85 5.54 -3.24 -5.48
C SER A 85 5.05 -4.69 -5.45
N ILE A 86 3.76 -4.90 -5.20
CA ILE A 86 3.14 -6.24 -5.30
C ILE A 86 2.67 -6.51 -6.73
N ALA A 87 3.10 -7.64 -7.28
CA ALA A 87 2.51 -8.25 -8.46
C ALA A 87 1.37 -9.18 -8.04
N TYR A 88 0.16 -8.89 -8.50
CA TYR A 88 -1.01 -9.73 -8.25
C TYR A 88 -1.03 -10.93 -9.18
N TYR A 89 -1.37 -12.09 -8.64
CA TYR A 89 -1.45 -13.33 -9.38
C TYR A 89 -2.59 -13.28 -10.38
N SER A 90 -2.28 -13.72 -11.61
CA SER A 90 -3.26 -14.00 -12.64
C SER A 90 -4.14 -15.16 -12.25
N ALA A 91 -5.30 -15.28 -12.90
CA ALA A 91 -6.17 -16.43 -12.74
C ALA A 91 -5.46 -17.75 -13.11
N ASP A 92 -4.57 -17.73 -14.09
CA ASP A 92 -3.77 -18.90 -14.46
C ASP A 92 -2.74 -19.24 -13.37
N ASN A 93 -2.06 -18.24 -12.79
CA ASN A 93 -1.15 -18.46 -11.65
C ASN A 93 -1.91 -19.08 -10.47
N MET A 94 -3.11 -18.59 -10.18
CA MET A 94 -3.99 -19.14 -9.15
C MET A 94 -4.42 -20.59 -9.44
N LEU A 95 -4.32 -21.11 -10.66
CA LEU A 95 -4.64 -22.52 -10.96
C LEU A 95 -3.41 -23.42 -10.98
N HIS A 96 -2.23 -22.85 -11.22
CA HIS A 96 -0.98 -23.60 -11.44
C HIS A 96 -0.01 -23.55 -10.26
N LYS A 97 -0.20 -22.62 -9.32
CA LYS A 97 0.57 -22.53 -8.08
C LYS A 97 -0.26 -23.03 -6.90
N ASP A 98 0.43 -23.58 -5.91
CA ASP A 98 -0.18 -23.79 -4.60
C ASP A 98 -0.25 -22.43 -3.88
N CYS A 99 -1.40 -21.78 -4.02
CA CYS A 99 -1.65 -20.48 -3.39
C CYS A 99 -2.27 -20.62 -2.00
N LEU A 100 -2.47 -21.85 -1.50
CA LEU A 100 -2.95 -22.07 -0.15
C LEU A 100 -1.79 -22.36 0.78
N LEU A 101 -1.67 -21.53 1.81
CA LEU A 101 -0.69 -21.71 2.86
C LEU A 101 -1.40 -22.07 4.15
N CYS A 102 -0.71 -22.87 4.95
CA CYS A 102 -1.16 -23.28 6.26
C CYS A 102 -0.02 -23.04 7.25
N ASP A 103 -0.28 -22.25 8.29
CA ASP A 103 0.72 -22.07 9.36
C ASP A 103 0.71 -23.24 10.36
N SER A 104 1.65 -23.20 11.31
CA SER A 104 1.79 -24.20 12.36
C SER A 104 0.58 -24.32 13.30
N SER A 105 -0.32 -23.32 13.29
CA SER A 105 -1.56 -23.29 14.06
C SER A 105 -2.79 -23.71 13.24
N ASN A 106 -2.57 -24.26 12.03
CA ASN A 106 -3.60 -24.61 11.06
C ASN A 106 -4.44 -23.42 10.55
N ASN A 107 -3.93 -22.18 10.65
CA ASN A 107 -4.57 -21.06 10.00
C ASN A 107 -4.31 -21.13 8.49
N LEU A 108 -5.35 -20.85 7.71
CA LEU A 108 -5.31 -20.94 6.26
C LEU A 108 -5.19 -19.54 5.66
N TYR A 109 -4.34 -19.45 4.65
CA TYR A 109 -4.11 -18.23 3.89
C TYR A 109 -4.25 -18.50 2.39
N LEU A 110 -4.88 -17.60 1.65
CA LEU A 110 -4.90 -17.62 0.19
C LEU A 110 -4.01 -16.51 -0.35
N THR A 111 -2.86 -16.87 -0.89
CA THR A 111 -1.91 -15.94 -1.51
C THR A 111 -2.41 -15.48 -2.86
N ILE A 112 -2.39 -14.16 -3.07
CA ILE A 112 -2.94 -13.49 -4.24
C ILE A 112 -1.93 -12.59 -4.95
N GLY A 113 -0.70 -12.48 -4.43
CA GLY A 113 0.37 -11.70 -5.02
C GLY A 113 1.66 -11.77 -4.20
N SER A 114 2.75 -11.26 -4.78
CA SER A 114 4.07 -11.21 -4.14
C SER A 114 4.93 -10.05 -4.65
N GLN A 115 5.97 -9.67 -3.90
CA GLN A 115 6.88 -8.57 -4.27
C GLN A 115 7.97 -8.98 -5.28
N ASP A 116 8.41 -10.24 -5.32
CA ASP A 116 9.57 -10.69 -6.11
C ASP A 116 9.42 -12.09 -6.76
N ILE A 117 10.36 -12.42 -7.65
CA ILE A 117 10.51 -13.74 -8.33
C ILE A 117 10.63 -14.87 -7.29
N ASP A 118 11.33 -14.60 -6.19
CA ASP A 118 11.56 -15.57 -5.10
C ASP A 118 10.36 -15.68 -4.15
N ASN A 119 9.31 -14.86 -4.33
CA ASN A 119 8.07 -14.86 -3.54
C ASN A 119 8.31 -14.80 -2.03
N SER A 120 9.31 -14.02 -1.60
CA SER A 120 9.64 -13.85 -0.18
C SER A 120 8.44 -13.28 0.56
N GLU A 121 7.95 -12.10 0.16
CA GLU A 121 6.78 -11.47 0.76
C GLU A 121 5.51 -11.75 -0.05
N GLN A 122 4.46 -12.19 0.63
CA GLN A 122 3.26 -12.75 0.01
C GLN A 122 2.00 -12.06 0.52
N LEU A 123 1.33 -11.37 -0.39
CA LEU A 123 0.03 -10.76 -0.14
C LEU A 123 -1.03 -11.85 -0.10
N SER A 124 -1.71 -12.01 1.04
CA SER A 124 -2.63 -13.13 1.26
C SER A 124 -3.91 -12.70 1.97
N PHE A 125 -5.01 -13.38 1.66
CA PHE A 125 -6.20 -13.34 2.50
C PHE A 125 -6.02 -14.29 3.68
N SER A 126 -6.30 -13.80 4.88
CA SER A 126 -6.29 -14.59 6.10
C SER A 126 -7.70 -15.09 6.43
N PHE A 127 -7.86 -16.40 6.63
CA PHE A 127 -9.13 -17.03 7.00
C PHE A 127 -9.14 -17.46 8.47
N LEU A 128 -8.75 -16.55 9.36
CA LEU A 128 -8.78 -16.81 10.80
C LEU A 128 -10.21 -17.08 11.29
N PRO A 129 -10.39 -17.86 12.37
CA PRO A 129 -11.71 -18.16 12.94
C PRO A 129 -12.50 -16.94 13.44
N SER A 130 -11.85 -15.78 13.60
CA SER A 130 -12.51 -14.51 13.88
C SER A 130 -13.02 -13.90 12.57
N ASP A 131 -14.34 -13.80 12.44
CA ASP A 131 -15.17 -13.61 11.24
C ASP A 131 -14.79 -12.57 10.13
N ASP A 132 -13.71 -11.80 10.25
CA ASP A 132 -13.32 -10.80 9.25
C ASP A 132 -12.12 -11.26 8.40
N ILE A 133 -12.37 -11.55 7.11
CA ILE A 133 -11.33 -11.79 6.11
C ILE A 133 -10.47 -10.53 6.00
N SER A 134 -9.25 -10.59 6.52
CA SER A 134 -8.27 -9.50 6.43
C SER A 134 -7.26 -9.75 5.32
N LEU A 135 -6.78 -8.68 4.70
CA LEU A 135 -5.65 -8.74 3.79
C LEU A 135 -4.37 -8.56 4.59
N ILE A 136 -3.45 -9.52 4.46
CA ILE A 136 -2.18 -9.53 5.19
C ILE A 136 -0.99 -9.68 4.24
N LEU A 137 0.18 -9.28 4.71
CA LEU A 137 1.47 -9.55 4.08
C LEU A 137 2.21 -10.56 4.95
N ILE A 138 2.42 -11.76 4.40
CA ILE A 138 3.24 -12.80 5.03
C ILE A 138 4.69 -12.50 4.68
N ARG A 139 5.53 -12.37 5.71
CA ARG A 139 6.96 -12.04 5.56
C ARG A 139 7.82 -13.16 6.14
N PRO A 140 8.83 -13.68 5.42
CA PRO A 140 9.67 -14.75 5.93
C PRO A 140 10.44 -14.27 7.15
N TYR A 141 10.43 -15.04 8.23
CA TYR A 141 11.16 -14.70 9.47
C TYR A 141 10.64 -13.45 10.21
N HIS A 142 9.59 -12.76 9.74
CA HIS A 142 8.93 -11.64 10.41
C HIS A 142 7.47 -11.98 10.77
N ASN A 143 6.78 -11.07 11.46
CA ASN A 143 5.36 -11.24 11.75
C ASN A 143 4.53 -10.92 10.52
N ASP A 144 3.38 -11.57 10.39
CA ASP A 144 2.38 -11.20 9.39
C ASP A 144 1.85 -9.79 9.69
N ILE A 145 1.75 -8.95 8.66
CA ILE A 145 1.35 -7.56 8.81
C ILE A 145 -0.03 -7.35 8.17
N LYS A 146 -0.93 -6.68 8.89
CA LYS A 146 -2.23 -6.30 8.33
C LYS A 146 -2.06 -5.22 7.27
N MET A 147 -2.45 -5.54 6.03
CA MET A 147 -2.32 -4.64 4.88
C MET A 147 -3.56 -3.77 4.69
N ALA A 148 -4.76 -4.31 4.90
CA ALA A 148 -6.03 -3.60 4.75
C ALA A 148 -7.19 -4.39 5.36
N ASP A 149 -8.31 -3.72 5.61
CA ASP A 149 -9.57 -4.35 6.01
C ASP A 149 -10.29 -5.02 4.83
N SER A 150 -10.02 -4.57 3.60
CA SER A 150 -10.56 -5.19 2.40
C SER A 150 -9.63 -5.07 1.20
N PHE A 151 -9.77 -5.98 0.25
CA PHE A 151 -9.02 -5.92 -1.01
C PHE A 151 -9.37 -4.67 -1.84
N ARG A 152 -10.64 -4.25 -1.83
CA ARG A 152 -11.09 -2.99 -2.45
C ARG A 152 -10.37 -1.77 -1.87
N GLN A 153 -10.36 -1.62 -0.55
CA GLN A 153 -9.64 -0.52 0.13
C GLN A 153 -8.17 -0.53 -0.28
N TYR A 154 -7.52 -1.70 -0.19
CA TYR A 154 -6.13 -1.86 -0.59
C TYR A 154 -5.92 -1.41 -2.04
N LEU A 155 -6.65 -1.96 -3.01
CA LEU A 155 -6.46 -1.61 -4.43
C LEU A 155 -6.72 -0.14 -4.72
N CYS A 156 -7.72 0.48 -4.08
CA CYS A 156 -7.96 1.91 -4.24
C CYS A 156 -6.79 2.74 -3.71
N CYS A 157 -6.22 2.39 -2.56
CA CYS A 157 -5.01 3.04 -2.04
C CYS A 157 -3.85 2.89 -3.01
N GLN A 158 -3.61 1.64 -3.40
CA GLN A 158 -2.53 1.27 -4.29
C GLN A 158 -2.65 1.99 -5.65
N ALA A 159 -3.83 2.10 -6.24
CA ALA A 159 -4.00 2.85 -7.48
C ALA A 159 -3.79 4.36 -7.28
N PHE A 160 -4.27 4.92 -6.17
CA PHE A 160 -4.09 6.35 -5.89
C PHE A 160 -2.62 6.71 -5.69
N LEU A 161 -1.86 5.91 -4.95
CA LEU A 161 -0.42 6.14 -4.78
C LEU A 161 0.35 6.05 -6.11
N ALA A 162 -0.09 5.19 -7.04
CA ALA A 162 0.57 5.03 -8.34
C ALA A 162 0.26 6.16 -9.32
N PHE A 163 -0.97 6.70 -9.32
CA PHE A 163 -1.44 7.60 -10.37
C PHE A 163 -1.97 8.95 -9.88
N GLY A 164 -2.37 9.06 -8.62
CA GLY A 164 -2.99 10.26 -8.04
C GLY A 164 -2.10 11.49 -8.12
N TRP A 165 -0.78 11.33 -7.98
CA TRP A 165 0.20 12.41 -8.07
C TRP A 165 0.26 13.10 -9.44
N LYS A 166 -0.15 12.41 -10.52
CA LYS A 166 -0.14 12.97 -11.88
C LYS A 166 -1.09 14.15 -12.06
N GLN A 167 -2.05 14.32 -11.16
CA GLN A 167 -2.97 15.45 -11.13
C GLN A 167 -2.30 16.78 -10.76
N PHE A 168 -1.09 16.72 -10.17
CA PHE A 168 -0.45 17.87 -9.53
C PHE A 168 0.84 18.27 -10.26
N PRO A 169 1.06 19.55 -10.56
CA PRO A 169 2.30 20.05 -11.14
C PRO A 169 3.47 20.08 -10.15
N CYS A 170 3.22 20.32 -8.86
CA CYS A 170 4.26 20.29 -7.83
C CYS A 170 4.27 18.92 -7.15
N GLN A 171 5.40 18.23 -7.20
CA GLN A 171 5.55 16.85 -6.75
C GLN A 171 6.85 16.72 -5.98
N LEU A 172 6.76 16.42 -4.69
CA LEU A 172 7.91 16.19 -3.83
C LEU A 172 7.79 14.80 -3.20
N ALA A 173 8.92 14.13 -3.03
CA ALA A 173 9.06 13.04 -2.07
C ALA A 173 9.54 13.60 -0.74
N TYR A 174 9.32 12.88 0.34
CA TYR A 174 9.99 13.14 1.60
C TYR A 174 10.43 11.84 2.25
N GLU A 175 11.57 11.93 2.93
CA GLU A 175 12.19 10.83 3.66
C GLU A 175 12.81 11.38 4.93
N LEU A 176 12.99 10.51 5.93
CA LEU A 176 13.67 10.88 7.17
C LEU A 176 15.15 11.17 6.86
N GLU A 177 15.69 12.31 7.26
CA GLU A 177 17.09 12.67 6.96
C GLU A 177 18.09 11.78 7.72
N PHE A 178 17.66 11.21 8.84
CA PHE A 178 18.44 10.33 9.70
C PHE A 178 18.17 8.86 9.36
N HIS A 179 18.64 8.44 8.19
CA HIS A 179 18.62 7.04 7.78
C HIS A 179 19.97 6.37 8.05
N MET A 180 19.97 5.08 8.37
CA MET A 180 21.21 4.31 8.51
C MET A 180 21.93 4.01 7.17
N HIS A 181 21.64 4.72 6.08
CA HIS A 181 22.18 4.41 4.74
C HIS A 181 23.35 5.29 4.28
N LYS A 182 23.71 6.36 5.02
CA LYS A 182 24.86 7.21 4.65
C LYS A 182 25.79 7.47 5.84
N PRO A 183 27.11 7.26 5.69
CA PRO A 183 28.07 7.60 6.73
C PRO A 183 27.99 9.09 7.12
N PRO A 184 28.09 9.42 8.41
CA PRO A 184 28.21 8.50 9.55
C PRO A 184 26.87 7.86 9.89
N TYR A 185 26.82 6.52 9.87
CA TYR A 185 25.66 5.71 10.25
C TYR A 185 25.34 5.93 11.73
N ASN A 186 24.57 6.98 12.00
CA ASN A 186 24.23 7.40 13.34
C ASN A 186 22.75 7.17 13.53
N LEU A 187 22.40 6.37 14.54
CA LEU A 187 21.04 6.30 15.04
C LEU A 187 20.52 7.71 15.31
N SER A 188 19.28 7.97 14.91
CA SER A 188 18.54 9.13 15.38
C SER A 188 18.56 9.17 16.91
N PRO A 189 18.47 10.35 17.55
CA PRO A 189 18.40 10.43 19.00
C PRO A 189 17.31 9.52 19.60
N GLU A 190 16.18 9.37 18.92
CA GLU A 190 15.09 8.48 19.30
C GLU A 190 15.46 7.00 19.16
N ALA A 191 16.06 6.61 18.02
CA ALA A 191 16.52 5.24 17.80
C ALA A 191 17.56 4.79 18.84
N LYS A 192 18.41 5.70 19.34
CA LYS A 192 19.33 5.39 20.45
C LYS A 192 18.59 5.02 21.73
N VAL A 193 17.53 5.75 22.07
CA VAL A 193 16.74 5.50 23.28
C VAL A 193 15.98 4.18 23.16
N TRP A 194 15.50 3.82 21.97
CA TRP A 194 14.79 2.57 21.73
C TRP A 194 15.70 1.36 21.68
N ASN A 195 16.91 1.52 21.12
CA ASN A 195 17.92 0.46 21.08
C ASN A 195 18.39 0.03 22.48
N ASP A 196 18.24 0.91 23.49
CA ASP A 196 18.51 0.58 24.89
C ASP A 196 17.32 -0.14 25.59
N SER A 197 16.25 -0.47 24.86
CA SER A 197 15.09 -1.19 25.38
C SER A 197 15.23 -2.72 25.25
N ASN A 198 14.51 -3.48 26.07
CA ASN A 198 14.48 -4.96 26.01
C ASN A 198 13.51 -5.49 24.91
N LEU A 199 13.18 -4.68 23.91
CA LEU A 199 12.29 -5.07 22.83
C LEU A 199 13.04 -5.92 21.80
N SER A 200 12.31 -6.79 21.08
CA SER A 200 12.89 -7.47 19.92
C SER A 200 13.05 -6.48 18.76
N ASP A 201 13.97 -6.74 17.83
CA ASP A 201 14.15 -5.92 16.61
C ASP A 201 12.82 -5.68 15.89
N LYS A 202 11.95 -6.70 15.84
CA LYS A 202 10.61 -6.62 15.24
C LYS A 202 9.67 -5.66 15.96
N ASP A 203 9.69 -5.66 17.30
CA ASP A 203 8.87 -4.74 18.09
C ASP A 203 9.39 -3.30 17.98
N LEU A 204 10.71 -3.15 17.78
CA LEU A 204 11.36 -1.87 17.53
C LEU A 204 10.98 -1.28 16.16
N GLU A 205 10.95 -2.09 15.10
CA GLU A 205 10.45 -1.70 13.77
C GLU A 205 9.02 -1.16 13.85
N GLU A 206 8.11 -1.91 14.48
CA GLU A 206 6.69 -1.52 14.57
C GLU A 206 6.50 -0.25 15.42
N LEU A 207 7.21 -0.16 16.56
CA LEU A 207 7.18 1.03 17.41
C LEU A 207 7.74 2.26 16.68
N GLY A 208 8.85 2.09 15.98
CA GLY A 208 9.51 3.13 15.18
C GLY A 208 8.57 3.69 14.11
N PHE A 209 8.01 2.79 13.29
CA PHE A 209 7.04 3.15 12.26
C PHE A 209 5.86 3.94 12.85
N LYS A 210 5.23 3.41 13.90
CA LYS A 210 4.07 4.05 14.54
C LYS A 210 4.37 5.47 15.02
N ILE A 211 5.50 5.67 15.70
CA ILE A 211 5.88 6.99 16.22
C ILE A 211 6.11 7.99 15.07
N GLN A 212 6.78 7.57 14.00
CA GLN A 212 7.04 8.45 12.86
C GLN A 212 5.75 8.81 12.10
N VAL A 213 4.85 7.84 11.93
CA VAL A 213 3.50 8.08 11.38
C VAL A 213 2.76 9.11 12.24
N GLU A 214 2.72 8.95 13.56
CA GLU A 214 2.02 9.89 14.47
C GLU A 214 2.56 11.32 14.38
N LYS A 215 3.89 11.50 14.24
CA LYS A 215 4.52 12.82 14.05
C LYS A 215 4.03 13.49 12.77
N ILE A 216 4.04 12.76 11.65
CA ILE A 216 3.61 13.29 10.34
C ILE A 216 2.10 13.57 10.36
N GLN A 217 1.28 12.64 10.85
CA GLN A 217 -0.17 12.80 10.98
C GLN A 217 -0.54 14.05 11.78
N SER A 218 0.16 14.30 12.89
CA SER A 218 -0.06 15.49 13.73
C SER A 218 0.14 16.80 12.95
N ILE A 219 1.14 16.85 12.07
CA ILE A 219 1.39 18.01 11.18
C ILE A 219 0.29 18.11 10.12
N LEU A 220 -0.07 17.00 9.47
CA LEU A 220 -1.12 16.99 8.45
C LEU A 220 -2.47 17.48 9.02
N LEU A 221 -2.86 16.99 10.20
CA LEU A 221 -4.05 17.45 10.91
C LEU A 221 -3.99 18.93 11.27
N LYS A 222 -2.84 19.42 11.76
CA LYS A 222 -2.60 20.85 12.04
C LYS A 222 -2.84 21.73 10.80
N HIS A 223 -2.53 21.22 9.60
CA HIS A 223 -2.73 21.92 8.32
C HIS A 223 -4.07 21.59 7.65
N GLY A 224 -4.98 20.90 8.35
CA GLY A 224 -6.34 20.65 7.87
C GLY A 224 -6.46 19.55 6.81
N TYR A 225 -5.46 18.68 6.69
CA TYR A 225 -5.57 17.48 5.87
C TYR A 225 -6.50 16.46 6.53
N GLN A 226 -7.18 15.67 5.70
CA GLN A 226 -8.05 14.58 6.14
C GLN A 226 -7.61 13.27 5.51
N GLU A 227 -7.59 12.21 6.30
CA GLU A 227 -7.30 10.87 5.80
C GLU A 227 -8.37 10.42 4.79
N ALA A 228 -7.93 9.90 3.65
CA ALA A 228 -8.79 9.35 2.62
C ALA A 228 -9.38 8.01 3.07
N TRP A 229 -10.61 7.71 2.65
CA TRP A 229 -11.32 6.49 3.04
C TRP A 229 -10.59 5.19 2.68
N PHE A 230 -9.76 5.23 1.64
CA PHE A 230 -9.01 4.08 1.15
C PHE A 230 -7.63 3.94 1.80
N SER A 231 -7.22 4.83 2.69
CA SER A 231 -5.96 4.68 3.43
C SER A 231 -5.91 3.35 4.16
N THR A 232 -4.71 2.78 4.26
CA THR A 232 -4.45 1.51 4.91
C THR A 232 -3.44 1.68 6.05
N PRO A 233 -3.25 0.68 6.93
CA PRO A 233 -2.30 0.78 8.03
C PRO A 233 -0.86 1.13 7.60
N LEU A 234 -0.40 0.61 6.47
CA LEU A 234 0.96 0.83 5.98
C LEU A 234 1.07 1.92 4.92
N ASP A 235 -0.03 2.24 4.24
CA ASP A 235 -0.10 3.19 3.14
C ASP A 235 -1.28 4.14 3.34
N GLN A 236 -1.00 5.34 3.84
CA GLN A 236 -2.03 6.35 4.10
C GLN A 236 -2.00 7.45 3.06
N VAL A 237 -3.18 7.96 2.72
CA VAL A 237 -3.35 9.11 1.83
C VAL A 237 -4.14 10.18 2.56
N TRP A 238 -3.58 11.36 2.62
CA TRP A 238 -4.13 12.52 3.31
C TRP A 238 -4.43 13.63 2.30
N LEU A 239 -5.67 14.10 2.27
CA LEU A 239 -6.17 15.06 1.29
C LEU A 239 -6.30 16.45 1.91
N GLY A 240 -5.68 17.45 1.27
CA GLY A 240 -5.84 18.87 1.54
C GLY A 240 -6.69 19.56 0.48
N ILE A 241 -6.87 20.89 0.59
CA ILE A 241 -7.73 21.65 -0.34
C ILE A 241 -7.21 21.68 -1.78
N ASN A 242 -5.89 21.61 -1.98
CA ASN A 242 -5.20 21.70 -3.28
C ASN A 242 -3.95 20.81 -3.34
N SER A 243 -3.91 19.79 -2.48
CA SER A 243 -2.72 18.98 -2.25
C SER A 243 -3.11 17.63 -1.68
N PHE A 244 -2.21 16.66 -1.79
CA PHE A 244 -2.27 15.46 -0.96
C PHE A 244 -0.89 15.16 -0.39
N CYS A 245 -0.88 14.35 0.66
CA CYS A 245 0.31 13.77 1.25
C CYS A 245 0.10 12.26 1.42
N SER A 246 1.09 11.44 1.08
CA SER A 246 1.06 10.01 1.37
C SER A 246 2.08 9.65 2.43
N ILE A 247 1.72 8.74 3.34
CA ILE A 247 2.61 8.15 4.34
C ILE A 247 2.71 6.67 4.03
N SER A 248 3.89 6.17 3.68
CA SER A 248 4.11 4.77 3.35
C SER A 248 5.22 4.18 4.21
N ARG A 249 5.04 2.94 4.67
CA ARG A 249 6.11 2.18 5.31
C ARG A 249 7.16 1.80 4.27
N ASP A 250 8.42 2.03 4.62
CA ASP A 250 9.57 1.59 3.86
C ASP A 250 10.23 0.41 4.57
N PHE A 251 10.16 -0.77 3.94
CA PHE A 251 10.79 -1.97 4.44
C PHE A 251 12.25 -2.00 3.96
N ASP A 252 13.15 -1.35 4.68
CA ASP A 252 14.58 -1.37 4.34
C ASP A 252 15.30 -2.49 5.13
N PRO A 253 15.82 -3.53 4.46
CA PRO A 253 16.51 -4.63 5.14
C PRO A 253 17.83 -4.21 5.82
N ASN A 254 18.32 -3.00 5.55
CA ASN A 254 19.53 -2.43 6.16
C ASN A 254 19.20 -1.37 7.22
N ASP A 255 17.94 -1.01 7.43
CA ASP A 255 17.50 -0.16 8.53
C ASP A 255 16.76 -1.01 9.57
N MET A 256 17.26 -1.03 10.80
CA MET A 256 16.63 -1.79 11.88
C MET A 256 15.29 -1.17 12.35
N PHE A 257 14.92 0.00 11.82
CA PHE A 257 13.75 0.75 12.30
C PHE A 257 12.65 0.99 11.26
N ASP A 258 12.67 0.33 10.08
CA ASP A 258 11.65 0.46 9.01
C ASP A 258 11.07 1.88 8.90
N THR A 259 11.58 2.68 7.98
CA THR A 259 11.26 4.11 8.04
C THR A 259 9.93 4.46 7.38
N VAL A 260 9.54 5.72 7.54
CA VAL A 260 8.44 6.29 6.78
C VAL A 260 9.02 7.08 5.64
N LEU A 261 8.47 6.88 4.45
CA LEU A 261 8.63 7.79 3.32
C LEU A 261 7.27 8.27 2.85
N GLY A 262 7.28 9.26 1.99
CA GLY A 262 6.04 9.71 1.40
C GLY A 262 6.19 10.66 0.24
N GLN A 263 5.04 11.10 -0.22
CA GLN A 263 4.91 12.08 -1.29
C GLN A 263 4.09 13.23 -0.76
N ILE A 264 4.42 14.45 -1.17
CA ILE A 264 3.56 15.61 -0.99
C ILE A 264 3.46 16.32 -2.33
N CYS A 265 2.24 16.40 -2.84
CA CYS A 265 1.97 16.99 -4.15
C CYS A 265 0.92 18.09 -4.01
N ALA A 266 1.02 19.11 -4.87
CA ALA A 266 0.15 20.27 -4.83
C ALA A 266 0.02 20.97 -6.18
N TYR A 267 -1.03 21.79 -6.33
CA TYR A 267 -1.17 22.68 -7.49
C TYR A 267 -0.14 23.81 -7.52
N ASP A 268 0.35 24.22 -6.35
CA ASP A 268 1.39 25.21 -6.20
C ASP A 268 2.20 24.96 -4.92
N LEU A 269 3.47 25.36 -4.92
CA LEU A 269 4.35 25.17 -3.76
C LEU A 269 3.88 25.94 -2.52
N GLY A 270 3.24 27.10 -2.72
CA GLY A 270 2.73 27.94 -1.63
C GLY A 270 1.68 27.21 -0.77
N SER A 271 0.87 26.36 -1.39
CA SER A 271 -0.14 25.53 -0.72
C SER A 271 0.45 24.50 0.25
N ILE A 272 1.73 24.11 0.09
CA ILE A 272 2.38 23.08 0.93
C ILE A 272 3.62 23.58 1.67
N GLN A 273 4.03 24.84 1.46
CA GLN A 273 5.27 25.40 2.02
C GLN A 273 5.37 25.23 3.55
N LYS A 274 4.29 25.54 4.28
CA LYS A 274 4.27 25.39 5.75
C LYS A 274 4.30 23.94 6.22
N VAL A 275 3.74 23.01 5.43
CA VAL A 275 3.81 21.58 5.72
C VAL A 275 5.25 21.10 5.58
N ILE A 276 5.94 21.52 4.51
CA ILE A 276 7.36 21.21 4.26
C ILE A 276 8.26 21.77 5.38
N GLU A 277 7.99 22.99 5.83
CA GLU A 277 8.71 23.62 6.95
C GLU A 277 8.53 22.80 8.24
N ASP A 278 7.30 22.42 8.58
CA ASP A 278 7.02 21.59 9.77
C ASP A 278 7.62 20.18 9.65
N PHE A 279 7.61 19.56 8.45
CA PHE A 279 8.29 18.28 8.21
C PHE A 279 9.80 18.40 8.46
N SER A 280 10.43 19.48 8.01
CA SER A 280 11.85 19.71 8.24
C SER A 280 12.20 19.81 9.73
N LEU A 281 11.30 20.35 10.56
CA LEU A 281 11.50 20.44 12.01
C LEU A 281 11.52 19.09 12.72
N ILE A 282 10.88 18.07 12.15
CA ILE A 282 10.88 16.69 12.66
C ILE A 282 11.86 15.78 11.90
N GLY A 283 12.76 16.37 11.10
CA GLY A 283 13.82 15.64 10.40
C GLY A 283 13.39 15.02 9.07
N TYR A 284 12.23 15.39 8.51
CA TYR A 284 11.80 14.93 7.19
C TYR A 284 12.17 15.95 6.12
N LYS A 285 13.00 15.51 5.17
CA LYS A 285 13.47 16.37 4.09
C LYS A 285 12.66 16.13 2.83
N CYS A 286 12.05 17.19 2.31
CA CYS A 286 11.38 17.15 1.02
C CYS A 286 12.38 17.32 -0.14
N ILE A 287 12.32 16.42 -1.11
CA ILE A 287 13.13 16.43 -2.33
C ILE A 287 12.24 16.31 -3.56
N ASP A 288 12.75 16.70 -4.72
CA ASP A 288 12.02 16.60 -5.99
C ASP A 288 11.70 15.13 -6.30
N TYR A 289 10.42 14.82 -6.58
CA TYR A 289 9.92 13.46 -6.69
C TYR A 289 10.64 12.65 -7.79
N LYS A 290 11.02 13.30 -8.89
CA LYS A 290 11.78 12.64 -9.97
C LYS A 290 13.16 12.17 -9.53
N LYS A 291 13.79 12.90 -8.60
CA LYS A 291 15.10 12.51 -8.08
C LYS A 291 14.99 11.26 -7.23
N TRP A 292 13.92 11.12 -6.45
CA TRP A 292 13.70 9.96 -5.59
C TRP A 292 13.58 8.64 -6.40
N ARG A 293 12.87 8.64 -7.53
CA ARG A 293 12.74 7.44 -8.39
C ARG A 293 13.94 7.14 -9.30
N SER A 294 15.00 7.96 -9.25
CA SER A 294 16.18 7.79 -10.12
C SER A 294 17.34 7.05 -9.41
N TYR A 295 17.10 6.57 -8.19
CA TYR A 295 18.07 5.83 -7.37
C TYR A 295 17.73 4.35 -7.29
#